data_AF-A0A3B9ANN3-F1
#
_entry.id   AF-A0A3B9ANN3-F1
#
_cell.length_a   1.000
_cell.length_b   1.000
_cell.length_c   1.000
_cell.angle_alpha   90.00
_cell.angle_beta   90.00
_cell.angle_gamma   90.00
#
_symmetry.space_group_name_H-M   'P 1'
#
loop_
_entity.id
_entity.type
_entity.pdbx_description
1 polymer ?
#
loop_
_entity_poly.entity_id
_entity_poly.type
_entity_poly.pdbx_seq_one_letter_code
_entity_poly.pdbx_strand_id
1 'polypeptide(L)'
;KCMMHTSGQTYKELAIPYFRETFDIIDEVMQAAGIPYYLIGANAFALELLKTGIKPGRGTKDIDFAVMIAGRREYDHITSA
;
A
#
# COMPACT_ATOMS: atom_id res chain seq x y z
N LYS A 1 -18.48 -29.32 -3.62
CA LYS A 1 -18.03 -28.08 -4.30
C LYS A 1 -18.23 -26.94 -3.30
N CYS A 2 -17.24 -26.68 -2.44
CA CYS A 2 -17.38 -25.67 -1.37
C CYS A 2 -17.22 -24.27 -1.95
N MET A 3 -18.22 -23.43 -1.72
CA MET A 3 -18.26 -22.03 -2.10
C MET A 3 -17.27 -21.26 -1.21
N MET A 4 -16.18 -20.76 -1.81
CA MET A 4 -15.26 -19.87 -1.11
C MET A 4 -15.82 -18.46 -1.16
N HIS A 5 -16.18 -17.92 0.02
CA HIS A 5 -16.50 -16.52 0.20
C HIS A 5 -15.23 -15.69 -0.05
N THR A 6 -15.21 -14.90 -1.12
CA THR A 6 -14.08 -14.02 -1.48
C THR A 6 -14.14 -12.64 -0.82
N SER A 7 -15.19 -12.35 -0.06
CA SER A 7 -15.37 -11.08 0.65
C SER A 7 -14.61 -11.10 1.99
N GLY A 8 -13.40 -10.54 2.02
CA GLY A 8 -12.63 -10.34 3.27
C GLY A 8 -11.13 -10.64 3.20
N GLN A 9 -10.53 -10.73 2.01
CA GLN A 9 -9.08 -10.89 1.89
C GLN A 9 -8.39 -9.63 2.44
N THR A 10 -7.69 -9.81 3.56
CA THR A 10 -7.02 -8.73 4.29
C THR A 10 -5.52 -8.77 4.01
N TYR A 11 -4.83 -7.65 4.24
CA TYR A 11 -3.36 -7.49 4.18
C TYR A 11 -2.55 -8.61 4.86
N LYS A 12 -3.19 -9.44 5.70
CA LYS A 12 -2.64 -10.66 6.30
C LYS A 12 -2.06 -11.66 5.30
N GLU A 13 -2.54 -11.71 4.05
CA GLU A 13 -2.01 -12.66 3.05
C GLU A 13 -0.69 -12.21 2.40
N LEU A 14 -0.31 -10.93 2.58
CA LEU A 14 1.01 -10.40 2.19
C LEU A 14 2.10 -10.72 3.22
N ALA A 15 1.81 -11.64 4.16
CA ALA A 15 2.55 -12.10 5.35
C ALA A 15 4.08 -11.88 5.38
N ILE A 16 4.48 -10.62 5.47
CA ILE A 16 5.77 -10.18 5.98
C ILE A 16 5.46 -9.54 7.34
N PRO A 17 6.24 -9.83 8.39
CA PRO A 17 6.07 -9.18 9.68
C PRO A 17 5.93 -7.66 9.51
N TYR A 18 4.94 -7.08 10.18
CA TYR A 18 4.71 -5.64 10.26
C TYR A 18 4.37 -4.95 8.93
N PHE A 19 4.12 -5.69 7.85
CA PHE A 19 3.77 -5.10 6.56
C PHE A 19 2.51 -4.24 6.66
N ARG A 20 1.45 -4.80 7.26
CA ARG A 20 0.21 -4.08 7.52
C ARG A 20 0.44 -2.86 8.41
N GLU A 21 1.20 -3.01 9.49
CA GLU A 21 1.44 -1.92 10.44
C GLU A 21 2.23 -0.78 9.79
N THR A 22 3.19 -1.11 8.93
CA THR A 22 3.95 -0.11 8.15
C THR A 22 3.02 0.62 7.19
N PHE A 23 2.11 -0.10 6.52
CA PHE A 23 1.08 0.52 5.68
C PHE A 23 0.15 1.43 6.47
N ASP A 24 -0.35 0.97 7.62
CA ASP A 24 -1.25 1.73 8.48
C ASP A 24 -0.55 3.03 8.96
N ILE A 25 0.75 2.97 9.31
CA ILE A 25 1.55 4.15 9.69
C ILE A 25 1.74 5.12 8.52
N ILE A 26 2.06 4.61 7.31
CA ILE A 26 2.20 5.46 6.12
C ILE A 26 0.87 6.17 5.84
N ASP A 27 -0.24 5.44 5.91
CA ASP A 27 -1.58 5.97 5.66
C ASP A 27 -1.96 7.06 6.68
N GLU A 28 -1.73 6.80 7.96
CA GLU A 28 -1.98 7.77 9.04
C GLU A 28 -1.18 9.06 8.85
N VAL A 29 0.12 8.96 8.56
CA VAL A 29 1.00 10.13 8.37
C VAL A 29 0.57 10.93 7.13
N MET A 30 0.30 10.26 6.01
CA MET A 30 -0.09 10.93 4.77
C MET A 30 -1.46 11.62 4.90
N GLN A 31 -2.43 10.98 5.55
CA GLN A 31 -3.73 11.58 5.83
C GLN A 31 -3.62 12.77 6.78
N ALA A 32 -2.83 12.67 7.85
CA ALA A 32 -2.62 13.76 8.79
C ALA A 32 -1.96 14.98 8.13
N ALA A 33 -1.05 14.74 7.17
CA ALA A 33 -0.42 15.79 6.38
C ALA A 33 -1.28 16.29 5.21
N GLY A 34 -2.43 15.66 4.91
CA GLY A 34 -3.28 16.01 3.77
C GLY A 34 -2.61 15.75 2.41
N ILE A 35 -1.67 14.79 2.34
CA ILE A 35 -0.88 14.48 1.15
C ILE A 35 -1.49 13.25 0.45
N PRO A 36 -2.02 13.40 -0.78
CA PRO A 36 -2.43 12.25 -1.58
C PRO A 36 -1.21 11.39 -1.96
N TYR A 37 -1.33 10.09 -1.79
CA TYR A 37 -0.31 9.12 -2.17
C TYR A 37 -0.93 7.92 -2.89
N TYR A 38 -0.10 7.23 -3.67
CA TYR A 38 -0.50 6.10 -4.49
C TYR A 38 0.41 4.94 -4.20
N LEU A 39 -0.19 3.78 -3.92
CA LEU A 39 0.58 2.56 -3.87
C LEU A 39 1.03 2.17 -5.28
N ILE A 40 2.31 1.85 -5.45
CA ILE A 40 2.88 1.45 -6.73
C ILE A 40 3.68 0.14 -6.58
N GLY A 41 4.36 -0.25 -7.66
CA GLY A 41 5.29 -1.37 -7.64
C GLY A 41 4.64 -2.73 -7.40
N ALA A 42 5.43 -3.67 -6.89
CA ALA A 42 4.99 -5.05 -6.64
C ALA A 42 3.84 -5.12 -5.63
N ASN A 43 3.77 -4.12 -4.74
CA ASN A 43 2.73 -4.01 -3.73
C ASN A 43 1.35 -3.77 -4.34
N ALA A 44 1.24 -2.82 -5.28
CA ALA A 44 0.00 -2.53 -5.99
C ALA A 44 -0.46 -3.74 -6.82
N PHE A 45 0.45 -4.37 -7.55
CA PHE A 45 0.15 -5.56 -8.36
C PHE A 45 -0.32 -6.75 -7.49
N ALA A 46 0.36 -6.98 -6.36
CA ALA A 46 0.01 -8.05 -5.43
C ALA A 46 -1.40 -7.86 -4.85
N LEU A 47 -1.80 -6.62 -4.54
CA LEU A 47 -3.16 -6.32 -4.09
C LEU A 47 -4.20 -6.62 -5.17
N GLU A 48 -3.92 -6.30 -6.43
CA GLU A 48 -4.83 -6.59 -7.53
C GLU A 48 -4.99 -8.10 -7.74
N LEU A 49 -3.89 -8.86 -7.70
CA LEU A 49 -3.94 -10.32 -7.75
C LEU A 49 -4.74 -10.90 -6.59
N LEU A 50 -4.53 -10.39 -5.37
CA LEU A 50 -5.29 -10.83 -4.21
C LEU A 50 -6.78 -10.64 -4.42
N LYS A 51 -7.25 -9.46 -4.89
CA LYS A 51 -8.67 -9.22 -5.20
C LYS A 51 -9.27 -10.24 -6.16
N THR A 52 -8.46 -10.81 -7.06
CA THR A 52 -8.86 -11.87 -8.00
C THR A 52 -8.77 -13.29 -7.43
N GLY A 53 -8.41 -13.43 -6.15
CA GLY A 53 -8.22 -14.71 -5.47
C GLY A 53 -6.87 -15.37 -5.74
N ILE A 54 -5.93 -14.67 -6.38
CA ILE A 54 -4.60 -15.18 -6.70
C ILE A 54 -3.63 -14.76 -5.61
N LYS A 55 -3.01 -15.73 -4.93
CA LYS A 55 -1.94 -15.45 -3.98
C LYS A 55 -0.66 -15.03 -4.73
N PRO A 56 -0.16 -13.79 -4.56
CA PRO A 56 1.01 -13.32 -5.27
C PRO A 56 2.29 -13.94 -4.69
N GLY A 57 3.22 -14.31 -5.58
CA GLY A 57 4.59 -14.59 -5.18
C GLY A 57 5.33 -13.28 -4.90
N ARG A 58 6.07 -13.19 -3.80
CA ARG A 58 6.91 -12.02 -3.50
C ARG A 58 8.37 -12.37 -3.35
N GLY A 59 9.22 -11.65 -4.07
CA GLY A 59 10.68 -11.63 -3.88
C GLY A 59 11.19 -10.41 -3.13
N THR A 60 10.43 -9.30 -3.10
CA THR A 60 10.84 -8.03 -2.47
C THR A 60 10.04 -7.76 -1.18
N LYS A 61 10.67 -7.04 -0.24
CA LYS A 61 10.14 -6.75 1.11
C LYS A 61 9.89 -5.25 1.37
N ASP A 62 10.15 -4.43 0.37
CA ASP A 62 9.96 -2.99 0.34
C ASP A 62 8.50 -2.61 0.04
N ILE A 63 8.17 -1.35 0.37
CA ILE A 63 6.88 -0.73 0.09
C ILE A 63 7.14 0.47 -0.82
N ASP A 64 6.68 0.36 -2.06
CA ASP A 64 6.78 1.43 -3.05
C ASP A 64 5.48 2.25 -3.05
N PHE A 65 5.56 3.54 -2.76
CA PHE A 65 4.47 4.48 -2.96
C PHE A 65 4.96 5.74 -3.65
N ALA A 66 4.05 6.44 -4.32
CA ALA A 66 4.31 7.70 -4.98
C ALA A 66 3.48 8.81 -4.34
N VAL A 67 4.08 9.99 -4.22
CA VAL A 67 3.40 11.24 -3.92
C VAL A 67 3.52 12.14 -5.14
N MET A 68 2.41 12.76 -5.54
CA MET A 68 2.44 13.73 -6.63
C MET A 68 2.88 15.09 -6.10
N ILE A 69 3.84 15.70 -6.79
CA ILE A 69 4.34 17.04 -6.46
C ILE A 69 4.07 17.92 -7.68
N ALA A 70 3.03 18.76 -7.61
CA ALA A 70 2.64 19.65 -8.69
C ALA A 70 3.54 20.91 -8.78
N GLY A 71 4.31 21.20 -7.72
CA GLY A 71 5.25 22.31 -7.74
C GLY A 71 6.07 22.46 -6.46
N ARG A 72 6.91 23.49 -6.45
CA ARG A 72 7.90 23.72 -5.38
C ARG A 72 7.28 23.89 -3.99
N ARG A 73 6.10 24.51 -3.91
CA ARG A 73 5.41 24.73 -2.63
C ARG A 73 5.03 23.41 -1.95
N GLU A 74 4.52 22.44 -2.70
CA GLU A 74 4.17 21.12 -2.19
C GLU A 74 5.43 20.33 -1.81
N TYR A 75 6.49 20.44 -2.63
CA TYR A 75 7.78 19.84 -2.30
C TYR A 75 8.32 20.34 -0.95
N ASP A 76 8.32 21.66 -0.74
CA ASP A 76 8.82 22.27 0.49
C ASP A 76 7.93 21.87 1.68
N HIS A 77 6.61 21.76 1.49
CA HIS A 77 5.69 21.28 2.52
C HIS A 77 5.99 19.83 2.96
N ILE A 78 6.23 18.93 2.00
CA ILE A 78 6.51 17.51 2.25
C ILE A 78 7.89 17.32 2.90
N THR A 79 8.89 18.07 2.46
CA THR A 79 10.27 17.91 2.94
C THR A 79 10.57 18.63 4.26
N SER A 80 9.67 19.52 4.70
CA SER A 80 9.78 20.24 5.97
C SER A 80 8.90 19.66 7.08
N ALA A 81 8.14 18.60 6.78
CA ALA A 81 7.26 17.90 7.72
C ALA A 81 8.03 16.91 8.61
#